data_AF-A0A3C1TF00-F1
#
_entry.id   AF-A0A3C1TF00-F1
#
_cell.length_a   1.000
_cell.length_b   1.000
_cell.length_c   1.000
_cell.angle_alpha   90.00
_cell.angle_beta   90.00
_cell.angle_gamma   90.00
#
_symmetry.space_group_name_H-M   'P 1'
#
loop_
_entity.id
_entity.type
_entity.pdbx_description
1 polymer ?
#
loop_
_entity_poly.entity_id
_entity_poly.type
_entity_poly.pdbx_seq_one_letter_code
_entity_poly.pdbx_strand_id
1 'polypeptide(L)'
;MRENDLDNCGGTTFNNQQLATIMCTNVNKLGKINSLLVVGLWLCLSACYTSKIYVVRHAERLDQSADTPLSSAGLQRAQALADSLKNKNIDRIFGTKYQRNRQTAQVLCDVTGKGYEVYEPHPIEVIVKTVEKIGKQNVVIVGHSDTVLEIVKGFGVTPTKAKIESSDYDNLFVITVKKGVGGSRKTLEEKTYGAQTLP
;
A
#
# COMPACT_ATOMS: atom_id res chain seq x y z
N MET A 1 62.38 56.82 30.51
CA MET A 1 62.14 55.38 30.76
C MET A 1 61.27 54.93 29.60
N ARG A 2 61.88 54.36 28.56
CA ARG A 2 61.97 52.90 28.33
C ARG A 2 60.57 52.27 28.33
N GLU A 3 59.98 51.90 27.21
CA GLU A 3 60.33 50.88 26.20
C GLU A 3 59.27 49.77 26.33
N ASN A 4 58.79 49.30 25.17
CA ASN A 4 58.26 47.96 24.90
C ASN A 4 56.78 47.69 25.27
N ASP A 5 55.96 47.06 24.43
CA ASP A 5 56.14 46.49 23.08
C ASP A 5 54.77 45.93 22.60
N LEU A 6 54.51 46.03 21.27
CA LEU A 6 53.98 44.97 20.37
C LEU A 6 52.54 44.41 20.61
N ASP A 7 51.65 44.12 19.66
CA ASP A 7 51.63 43.87 18.19
C ASP A 7 50.20 44.19 17.68
N ASN A 8 49.95 44.90 16.58
CA ASN A 8 50.00 44.54 15.15
C ASN A 8 49.05 43.41 14.66
N CYS A 9 48.24 43.79 13.66
CA CYS A 9 47.70 43.04 12.49
C CYS A 9 46.21 43.37 12.30
N GLY A 10 45.85 44.29 11.41
CA GLY A 10 45.70 44.01 9.96
C GLY A 10 44.29 43.42 9.75
N GLY A 11 43.28 44.15 9.29
CA GLY A 11 43.23 44.86 8.02
C GLY A 11 42.34 44.08 7.03
N THR A 12 41.55 44.83 6.27
CA THR A 12 40.80 44.43 5.06
C THR A 12 39.35 43.94 5.20
N THR A 13 38.46 44.87 4.86
CA THR A 13 37.11 44.71 4.30
C THR A 13 37.12 43.74 3.12
N PHE A 14 36.27 42.71 3.15
CA PHE A 14 35.93 41.91 1.97
C PHE A 14 34.41 41.87 1.75
N ASN A 15 34.06 42.21 0.52
CA ASN A 15 32.73 42.44 -0.03
C ASN A 15 31.95 41.12 -0.18
N ASN A 16 30.67 41.10 0.23
CA ASN A 16 29.77 39.93 0.23
C ASN A 16 29.28 39.49 -1.17
N GLN A 17 30.04 39.80 -2.22
CA GLN A 17 29.68 39.51 -3.62
C GLN A 17 30.38 38.26 -4.18
N GLN A 18 31.10 37.49 -3.36
CA GLN A 18 31.89 36.33 -3.81
C GLN A 18 31.46 34.95 -3.29
N LEU A 19 30.45 34.83 -2.43
CA LEU A 19 29.99 33.50 -1.98
C LEU A 19 28.84 32.92 -2.81
N ALA A 20 28.23 33.71 -3.71
CA ALA A 20 27.17 33.23 -4.62
C ALA A 20 27.70 32.59 -5.94
N THR A 21 29.02 32.58 -6.17
CA THR A 21 29.59 32.18 -7.47
C THR A 21 30.20 30.77 -7.50
N ILE A 22 30.31 30.07 -6.36
CA ILE A 22 31.05 28.78 -6.29
C ILE A 22 30.14 27.53 -6.30
N MET A 23 28.80 27.66 -6.21
CA MET A 23 27.90 26.49 -6.30
C MET A 23 27.09 26.41 -7.61
N CYS A 24 27.22 27.38 -8.53
CA CYS A 24 26.49 27.35 -9.82
C CYS A 24 27.35 27.04 -11.06
N THR A 25 28.68 26.92 -10.93
CA THR A 25 29.57 26.88 -12.11
C THR A 25 30.18 25.51 -12.41
N ASN A 26 29.79 24.46 -11.69
CA ASN A 26 30.29 23.09 -11.91
C ASN A 26 29.20 22.11 -12.37
N VAL A 27 28.34 22.55 -13.29
CA VAL A 27 27.49 21.67 -14.12
C VAL A 27 27.79 21.86 -15.63
N ASN A 28 28.54 22.91 -16.00
CA ASN A 28 28.72 23.29 -17.41
C ASN A 28 29.95 22.66 -18.09
N LYS A 29 30.66 21.74 -17.42
CA LYS A 29 31.87 21.11 -17.96
C LYS A 29 31.86 19.59 -17.88
N LEU A 30 30.71 18.98 -18.12
CA LEU A 30 30.60 17.55 -18.35
C LEU A 30 29.70 17.25 -19.56
N GLY A 31 30.20 17.60 -20.75
CA GLY A 31 29.77 17.05 -22.02
C GLY A 31 28.38 17.44 -22.49
N LYS A 32 28.22 17.61 -23.80
CA LYS A 32 26.92 17.58 -24.48
C LYS A 32 26.34 16.15 -24.41
N ILE A 33 26.05 15.65 -23.21
CA ILE A 33 25.21 14.46 -23.04
C ILE A 33 23.81 14.93 -23.40
N ASN A 34 23.33 14.46 -24.55
CA ASN A 34 22.05 14.81 -25.14
C ASN A 34 20.97 14.83 -24.05
N SER A 35 20.43 16.01 -23.70
CA SER A 35 19.38 16.17 -22.66
C SER A 35 18.20 15.20 -22.91
N LEU A 36 17.98 14.83 -24.17
CA LEU A 36 17.05 13.82 -24.64
C LEU A 36 17.31 12.38 -24.10
N LEU A 37 18.57 11.99 -23.92
CA LEU A 37 18.97 10.66 -23.41
C LEU A 37 18.78 10.55 -21.89
N VAL A 38 18.99 11.64 -21.14
CA VAL A 38 18.77 11.66 -19.68
C VAL A 38 17.26 11.64 -19.37
N VAL A 39 16.45 12.36 -20.16
CA VAL A 39 14.98 12.33 -20.06
C VAL A 39 14.42 10.97 -20.49
N GLY A 40 14.92 10.39 -21.59
CA GLY A 40 14.53 9.05 -22.06
C GLY A 40 14.86 7.94 -21.06
N LEU A 41 16.01 8.01 -20.38
CA LEU A 41 16.40 7.05 -19.34
C LEU A 41 15.51 7.18 -18.09
N TRP A 42 15.08 8.40 -17.75
CA TRP A 42 14.18 8.66 -16.62
C TRP A 42 12.72 8.22 -16.90
N LEU A 43 12.26 8.37 -18.15
CA LEU A 43 10.96 7.87 -18.61
C LEU A 43 10.86 6.34 -18.59
N CYS A 44 11.94 5.63 -18.93
CA CYS A 44 11.98 4.16 -18.93
C CYS A 44 11.93 3.53 -17.52
N LEU A 45 12.43 4.21 -16.48
CA LEU A 45 12.44 3.68 -15.11
C LEU A 45 11.06 3.72 -14.42
N SER A 46 10.10 4.49 -14.94
CA SER A 46 8.81 4.74 -14.26
C SER A 46 7.77 3.61 -14.40
N ALA A 47 8.06 2.60 -15.24
CA ALA A 47 7.11 1.55 -15.61
C ALA A 47 7.12 0.32 -14.70
N CYS A 48 8.12 0.18 -13.82
CA CYS A 48 8.22 -0.96 -12.90
C CYS A 48 7.55 -0.64 -11.56
N TYR A 49 6.71 -1.54 -11.06
CA TYR A 49 6.21 -1.46 -9.69
C TYR A 49 5.83 -2.84 -9.16
N THR A 50 5.77 -2.92 -7.83
CA THR A 50 5.17 -4.05 -7.12
C THR A 50 4.09 -3.53 -6.20
N SER A 51 2.88 -4.07 -6.31
CA SER A 51 1.77 -3.79 -5.39
C SER A 51 1.20 -5.10 -4.84
N LYS A 52 0.50 -4.99 -3.70
CA LYS A 52 -0.14 -6.11 -3.02
C LYS A 52 -1.63 -5.84 -2.84
N ILE A 53 -2.42 -6.84 -3.16
CA ILE A 53 -3.86 -6.86 -2.94
C ILE A 53 -4.13 -7.91 -1.87
N TYR A 54 -4.73 -7.48 -0.77
CA TYR A 54 -5.10 -8.31 0.36
C TYR A 54 -6.60 -8.55 0.31
N VAL A 55 -7.02 -9.79 0.14
CA VAL A 55 -8.44 -10.16 0.09
C VAL A 55 -8.76 -10.97 1.33
N VAL A 56 -9.77 -10.53 2.08
CA VAL A 56 -10.24 -11.20 3.30
C VAL A 56 -11.75 -11.30 3.29
N ARG A 57 -12.28 -12.30 3.98
CA ARG A 57 -13.69 -12.34 4.36
C ARG A 57 -13.90 -11.40 5.56
N HIS A 58 -15.11 -10.84 5.69
CA HIS A 58 -15.55 -10.22 6.94
C HIS A 58 -15.32 -11.15 8.16
N ALA A 59 -15.09 -10.59 9.34
CA ALA A 59 -14.90 -11.33 10.59
C ALA A 59 -16.21 -11.93 11.14
N GLU A 60 -16.14 -12.64 12.27
CA GLU A 60 -17.25 -13.37 12.88
C GLU A 60 -18.45 -12.46 13.14
N ARG A 61 -19.61 -12.88 12.62
CA ARG A 61 -20.89 -12.20 12.82
C ARG A 61 -21.48 -12.50 14.20
N LEU A 62 -22.30 -11.58 14.71
CA LEU A 62 -23.04 -11.77 15.96
C LEU A 62 -24.16 -12.82 15.82
N ASP A 63 -24.87 -12.78 14.69
CA ASP A 63 -25.96 -13.72 14.36
C ASP A 63 -26.03 -13.96 12.84
N GLN A 64 -27.05 -14.66 12.34
CA GLN A 64 -27.22 -14.94 10.90
C GLN A 64 -28.05 -13.88 10.15
N SER A 65 -28.37 -12.76 10.78
CA SER A 65 -29.16 -11.69 10.14
C SER A 65 -28.39 -11.03 9.00
N ALA A 66 -29.12 -10.54 7.99
CA ALA A 66 -28.53 -10.02 6.76
C ALA A 66 -27.58 -8.82 6.95
N ASP A 67 -27.83 -7.96 7.93
CA ASP A 67 -26.98 -6.82 8.29
C ASP A 67 -26.53 -6.87 9.77
N THR A 68 -26.12 -8.06 10.18
CA THR A 68 -25.58 -8.31 11.52
C THR A 68 -24.23 -7.61 11.75
N PRO A 69 -23.99 -7.04 12.94
CA PRO A 69 -22.67 -6.57 13.34
C PRO A 69 -21.72 -7.76 13.64
N LEU A 70 -20.47 -7.44 13.96
CA LEU A 70 -19.50 -8.41 14.43
C LEU A 70 -19.80 -8.86 15.87
N SER A 71 -19.49 -10.11 16.16
CA SER A 71 -19.41 -10.61 17.53
C SER A 71 -18.19 -10.07 18.26
N SER A 72 -18.06 -10.33 19.56
CA SER A 72 -16.85 -10.03 20.32
C SER A 72 -15.59 -10.69 19.73
N ALA A 73 -15.71 -11.94 19.28
CA ALA A 73 -14.65 -12.64 18.55
C ALA A 73 -14.32 -11.95 17.23
N GLY A 74 -15.35 -11.49 16.50
CA GLY A 74 -15.18 -10.77 15.24
C GLY A 74 -14.45 -9.45 15.41
N LEU A 75 -14.73 -8.70 16.48
CA LEU A 75 -14.01 -7.47 16.81
C LEU A 75 -12.53 -7.73 17.13
N GLN A 76 -12.22 -8.81 17.86
CA GLN A 76 -10.83 -9.21 18.11
C GLN A 76 -10.11 -9.62 16.82
N ARG A 77 -10.81 -10.30 15.90
CA ARG A 77 -10.26 -10.62 14.57
C ARG A 77 -10.04 -9.37 13.73
N ALA A 78 -10.93 -8.38 13.77
CA ALA A 78 -10.73 -7.11 13.10
C ALA A 78 -9.47 -6.37 13.61
N GLN A 79 -9.23 -6.43 14.93
CA GLN A 79 -7.98 -5.94 15.51
C GLN A 79 -6.76 -6.71 15.00
N ALA A 80 -6.83 -8.05 14.96
CA ALA A 80 -5.74 -8.86 14.43
C ALA A 80 -5.46 -8.61 12.93
N LEU A 81 -6.49 -8.30 12.15
CA LEU A 81 -6.34 -7.86 10.75
C LEU A 81 -5.54 -6.57 10.68
N ALA A 82 -5.91 -5.57 11.49
CA ALA A 82 -5.22 -4.30 11.56
C ALA A 82 -3.74 -4.49 11.97
N ASP A 83 -3.46 -5.32 12.97
CA ASP A 83 -2.09 -5.61 13.40
C ASP A 83 -1.26 -6.31 12.32
N SER A 84 -1.88 -7.18 11.53
CA SER A 84 -1.23 -7.88 10.43
C SER A 84 -0.87 -6.95 9.26
N LEU A 85 -1.67 -5.89 9.04
CA LEU A 85 -1.61 -5.05 7.83
C LEU A 85 -1.13 -3.61 8.07
N LYS A 86 -1.09 -3.11 9.31
CA LYS A 86 -0.73 -1.70 9.62
C LYS A 86 0.60 -1.23 9.02
N ASN A 87 1.59 -2.12 8.94
CA ASN A 87 2.93 -1.81 8.41
C ASN A 87 3.10 -2.23 6.94
N LYS A 88 2.01 -2.47 6.21
CA LYS A 88 2.03 -2.90 4.80
C LYS A 88 1.76 -1.75 3.81
N ASN A 89 1.80 -0.50 4.27
CA ASN A 89 1.55 0.68 3.45
C ASN A 89 0.22 0.58 2.69
N ILE A 90 -0.86 0.21 3.39
CA ILE A 90 -2.19 0.13 2.78
C ILE A 90 -2.63 1.52 2.34
N ASP A 91 -3.06 1.64 1.10
CA ASP A 91 -3.46 2.91 0.48
C ASP A 91 -4.98 3.03 0.31
N ARG A 92 -5.65 1.91 0.05
CA ARG A 92 -7.10 1.84 -0.23
C ARG A 92 -7.71 0.63 0.48
N ILE A 93 -8.90 0.82 1.03
CA ILE A 93 -9.62 -0.22 1.76
C ILE A 93 -11.04 -0.29 1.20
N PHE A 94 -11.39 -1.42 0.60
CA PHE A 94 -12.70 -1.68 0.01
C PHE A 94 -13.48 -2.67 0.87
N GLY A 95 -14.79 -2.48 0.93
CA GLY A 95 -15.71 -3.48 1.46
C GLY A 95 -17.14 -3.23 1.01
N THR A 96 -18.04 -4.16 1.31
CA THR A 96 -19.46 -4.00 0.96
C THR A 96 -20.20 -3.15 1.99
N LYS A 97 -21.40 -2.65 1.66
CA LYS A 97 -22.16 -1.75 2.54
C LYS A 97 -22.55 -2.32 3.91
N TYR A 98 -22.49 -3.64 4.09
CA TYR A 98 -22.91 -4.36 5.30
C TYR A 98 -22.05 -4.03 6.52
N GLN A 99 -22.68 -3.97 7.69
CA GLN A 99 -22.05 -3.63 8.96
C GLN A 99 -20.84 -4.50 9.28
N ARG A 100 -20.97 -5.83 9.14
CA ARG A 100 -19.86 -6.77 9.33
C ARG A 100 -18.63 -6.45 8.48
N ASN A 101 -18.80 -5.97 7.25
CA ASN A 101 -17.67 -5.60 6.38
C ASN A 101 -17.04 -4.30 6.85
N ARG A 102 -17.85 -3.28 7.16
CA ARG A 102 -17.37 -2.00 7.70
C ARG A 102 -16.59 -2.20 8.99
N GLN A 103 -17.17 -2.92 9.96
CA GLN A 103 -16.56 -3.15 11.26
C GLN A 103 -15.28 -4.00 11.18
N THR A 104 -15.18 -4.93 10.23
CA THR A 104 -13.94 -5.69 10.01
C THR A 104 -12.81 -4.78 9.54
N ALA A 105 -13.12 -3.83 8.66
CA ALA A 105 -12.14 -2.89 8.11
C ALA A 105 -11.85 -1.68 9.03
N GLN A 106 -12.78 -1.33 9.93
CA GLN A 106 -12.75 -0.06 10.66
C GLN A 106 -11.44 0.16 11.42
N VAL A 107 -10.99 -0.85 12.17
CA VAL A 107 -9.73 -0.73 12.94
C VAL A 107 -8.54 -0.48 12.01
N LEU A 108 -8.51 -1.12 10.83
CA LEU A 108 -7.46 -0.89 9.85
C LEU A 108 -7.54 0.52 9.25
N CYS A 109 -8.74 1.02 8.94
CA CYS A 109 -8.95 2.40 8.50
C CYS A 109 -8.39 3.39 9.52
N ASP A 110 -8.70 3.19 10.80
CA ASP A 110 -8.30 4.09 11.89
C ASP A 110 -6.77 4.12 12.06
N VAL A 111 -6.11 2.95 12.07
CA VAL A 111 -4.63 2.90 12.27
C VAL A 111 -3.85 3.34 11.04
N THR A 112 -4.42 3.24 9.83
CA THR A 112 -3.75 3.66 8.59
C THR A 112 -4.13 5.07 8.15
N GLY A 113 -5.15 5.67 8.76
CA GLY A 113 -5.75 6.94 8.33
C GLY A 113 -6.39 6.88 6.94
N LYS A 114 -6.75 5.68 6.45
CA LYS A 114 -7.36 5.50 5.13
C LYS A 114 -8.88 5.39 5.23
N GLY A 115 -9.56 5.90 4.20
CA GLY A 115 -11.01 5.82 4.10
C GLY A 115 -11.50 4.41 3.77
N TYR A 116 -12.76 4.15 4.12
CA TYR A 116 -13.48 2.95 3.72
C TYR A 116 -14.28 3.21 2.44
N GLU A 117 -14.02 2.43 1.40
CA GLU A 117 -14.69 2.55 0.11
C GLU A 117 -15.68 1.41 -0.10
N VAL A 118 -16.92 1.79 -0.40
CA VAL A 118 -17.98 0.83 -0.65
C VAL A 118 -17.90 0.34 -2.09
N TYR A 119 -17.96 -0.99 -2.28
CA TYR A 119 -18.18 -1.60 -3.59
C TYR A 119 -19.37 -2.56 -3.57
N GLU A 120 -19.95 -2.81 -4.74
CA GLU A 120 -21.02 -3.80 -4.90
C GLU A 120 -20.41 -5.20 -5.09
N PRO A 121 -20.87 -6.22 -4.33
CA PRO A 121 -20.28 -7.56 -4.40
C PRO A 121 -20.42 -8.22 -5.78
N HIS A 122 -21.44 -7.84 -6.55
CA HIS A 122 -21.64 -8.30 -7.91
C HIS A 122 -21.94 -7.12 -8.84
N PRO A 123 -21.44 -7.15 -10.09
CA PRO A 123 -20.58 -8.18 -10.69
C PRO A 123 -19.10 -8.04 -10.26
N ILE A 124 -18.40 -9.17 -10.07
CA ILE A 124 -17.03 -9.23 -9.51
C ILE A 124 -16.02 -8.47 -10.36
N GLU A 125 -16.24 -8.41 -11.68
CA GLU A 125 -15.36 -7.75 -12.64
C GLU A 125 -15.22 -6.24 -12.35
N VAL A 126 -16.21 -5.63 -11.70
CA VAL A 126 -16.18 -4.20 -11.37
C VAL A 126 -15.11 -3.92 -10.32
N ILE A 127 -15.08 -4.68 -9.23
CA ILE A 127 -14.07 -4.48 -8.18
C ILE A 127 -12.68 -4.85 -8.70
N VAL A 128 -12.55 -5.94 -9.46
CA VAL A 128 -11.27 -6.36 -10.07
C VAL A 128 -10.71 -5.25 -10.96
N LYS A 129 -11.50 -4.73 -11.91
CA LYS A 129 -11.07 -3.66 -12.81
C LYS A 129 -10.76 -2.36 -12.06
N THR A 130 -11.49 -2.07 -10.98
CA THR A 130 -11.25 -0.88 -10.15
C THR A 130 -9.89 -0.97 -9.48
N VAL A 131 -9.56 -2.11 -8.87
CA VAL A 131 -8.26 -2.34 -8.21
C VAL A 131 -7.12 -2.43 -9.22
N GLU A 132 -7.34 -3.00 -10.41
CA GLU A 132 -6.31 -3.02 -11.46
C GLU A 132 -5.97 -1.63 -11.97
N LYS A 133 -6.95 -0.72 -12.07
CA LYS A 133 -6.74 0.68 -12.47
C LYS A 133 -5.96 1.48 -11.43
N ILE A 134 -6.12 1.15 -10.15
CA ILE A 134 -5.37 1.77 -9.03
C ILE A 134 -3.86 1.50 -9.16
N GLY A 135 -3.47 0.30 -9.60
CA GLY A 135 -2.10 0.00 -10.02
C GLY A 135 -1.10 -0.14 -8.87
N LYS A 136 -0.30 0.92 -8.61
CA LYS A 136 0.90 0.87 -7.73
C LYS A 136 0.58 0.78 -6.23
N GLN A 137 -0.68 0.95 -5.86
CA GLN A 137 -1.10 1.08 -4.46
C GLN A 137 -1.39 -0.29 -3.83
N ASN A 138 -1.16 -0.41 -2.53
CA ASN A 138 -1.56 -1.62 -1.79
C ASN A 138 -3.02 -1.50 -1.35
N VAL A 139 -3.80 -2.53 -1.64
CA VAL A 139 -5.26 -2.50 -1.50
C VAL A 139 -5.72 -3.62 -0.59
N VAL A 140 -6.67 -3.32 0.31
CA VAL A 140 -7.40 -4.34 1.07
C VAL A 140 -8.82 -4.42 0.54
N ILE A 141 -9.33 -5.63 0.36
CA ILE A 141 -10.70 -5.91 -0.04
C ILE A 141 -11.31 -6.85 1.00
N VAL A 142 -12.35 -6.37 1.68
CA VAL A 142 -13.18 -7.16 2.59
C VAL A 142 -14.41 -7.61 1.82
N GLY A 143 -14.63 -8.93 1.76
CA GLY A 143 -15.75 -9.53 1.05
C GLY A 143 -16.53 -10.54 1.89
N HIS A 144 -17.18 -11.46 1.20
CA HIS A 144 -18.01 -12.51 1.76
C HIS A 144 -17.43 -13.90 1.43
N SER A 145 -17.90 -14.95 2.11
CA SER A 145 -17.39 -16.32 1.92
C SER A 145 -17.56 -16.84 0.48
N ASP A 146 -18.60 -16.38 -0.21
CA ASP A 146 -18.91 -16.69 -1.61
C ASP A 146 -18.09 -15.86 -2.61
N THR A 147 -17.86 -14.57 -2.31
CA THR A 147 -17.22 -13.63 -3.25
C THR A 147 -15.69 -13.58 -3.14
N VAL A 148 -15.09 -13.90 -1.98
CA VAL A 148 -13.64 -13.76 -1.78
C VAL A 148 -12.84 -14.62 -2.76
N LEU A 149 -13.22 -15.89 -2.94
CA LEU A 149 -12.52 -16.78 -3.88
C LEU A 149 -12.73 -16.35 -5.33
N GLU A 150 -13.90 -15.81 -5.66
CA GLU A 150 -14.20 -15.28 -6.99
C GLU A 150 -13.40 -14.02 -7.31
N ILE A 151 -13.22 -13.12 -6.34
CA ILE A 151 -12.36 -11.94 -6.47
C ILE A 151 -10.91 -12.38 -6.73
N VAL A 152 -10.40 -13.35 -5.97
CA VAL A 152 -9.05 -13.89 -6.15
C VAL A 152 -8.89 -14.48 -7.56
N LYS A 153 -9.86 -15.30 -8.01
CA LYS A 153 -9.91 -15.84 -9.39
C LYS A 153 -9.99 -14.75 -10.45
N GLY A 154 -10.76 -13.69 -10.19
CA GLY A 154 -10.92 -12.54 -11.08
C GLY A 154 -9.62 -11.80 -11.35
N PHE A 155 -8.68 -11.81 -10.40
CA PHE A 155 -7.32 -11.29 -10.64
C PHE A 155 -6.45 -12.23 -11.50
N GLY A 156 -6.94 -13.40 -11.92
CA GLY A 156 -6.21 -14.35 -12.76
C GLY A 156 -5.28 -15.27 -11.98
N VAL A 157 -5.53 -15.47 -10.68
CA VAL A 157 -4.80 -16.43 -9.84
C VAL A 157 -5.77 -17.43 -9.23
N THR A 158 -5.35 -18.69 -9.11
CA THR A 158 -6.24 -19.76 -8.63
C THR A 158 -5.97 -20.04 -7.15
N PRO A 159 -6.95 -19.84 -6.25
CA PRO A 159 -6.84 -20.27 -4.86
C PRO A 159 -6.89 -21.80 -4.76
N THR A 160 -6.19 -22.34 -3.78
CA THR A 160 -6.12 -23.78 -3.47
C THR A 160 -7.46 -24.27 -2.93
N LYS A 161 -8.13 -23.44 -2.13
CA LYS A 161 -9.46 -23.73 -1.59
C LYS A 161 -10.53 -23.58 -2.68
N ALA A 162 -11.40 -24.59 -2.78
CA ALA A 162 -12.58 -24.55 -3.66
C ALA A 162 -13.74 -23.74 -3.04
N LYS A 163 -13.83 -23.73 -1.71
CA LYS A 163 -14.88 -23.07 -0.93
C LYS A 163 -14.32 -22.59 0.41
N ILE A 164 -14.88 -21.51 0.95
CA ILE A 164 -14.66 -21.04 2.32
C ILE A 164 -15.90 -21.43 3.13
N GLU A 165 -15.71 -22.26 4.15
CA GLU A 165 -16.81 -22.70 5.01
C GLU A 165 -17.35 -21.56 5.87
N SER A 166 -18.59 -21.70 6.35
CA SER A 166 -19.24 -20.64 7.13
C SER A 166 -18.51 -20.29 8.43
N SER A 167 -17.79 -21.26 9.01
CA SER A 167 -16.94 -21.14 10.19
C SER A 167 -15.51 -20.64 9.90
N ASP A 168 -15.13 -20.50 8.63
CA ASP A 168 -13.76 -20.24 8.21
C ASP A 168 -13.53 -18.73 7.98
N TYR A 169 -12.92 -18.04 8.95
CA TYR A 169 -12.79 -16.58 9.00
C TYR A 169 -11.34 -16.08 8.96
N ASP A 170 -10.37 -16.96 9.15
CA ASP A 170 -8.96 -16.59 9.30
C ASP A 170 -8.20 -16.44 7.97
N ASN A 171 -8.82 -16.73 6.82
CA ASN A 171 -8.14 -16.67 5.52
C ASN A 171 -7.72 -15.24 5.12
N LEU A 172 -6.46 -15.10 4.71
CA LEU A 172 -5.88 -13.91 4.11
C LEU A 172 -5.20 -14.28 2.78
N PHE A 173 -5.81 -13.85 1.67
CA PHE A 173 -5.24 -14.03 0.34
C PHE A 173 -4.40 -12.81 -0.03
N VAL A 174 -3.12 -13.02 -0.34
CA VAL A 174 -2.20 -11.95 -0.72
C VAL A 174 -1.79 -12.14 -2.17
N ILE A 175 -2.32 -11.28 -3.04
CA ILE A 175 -1.97 -11.25 -4.46
C ILE A 175 -0.88 -10.21 -4.63
N THR A 176 0.30 -10.63 -5.10
CA THR A 176 1.39 -9.72 -5.43
C THR A 176 1.40 -9.49 -6.94
N VAL A 177 1.25 -8.23 -7.35
CA VAL A 177 1.29 -7.80 -8.75
C VAL A 177 2.65 -7.15 -9.01
N LYS A 178 3.46 -7.75 -9.88
CA LYS A 178 4.74 -7.18 -10.35
C LYS A 178 4.57 -6.76 -11.80
N LYS A 179 4.61 -5.45 -12.07
CA LYS A 179 4.62 -4.92 -13.44
C LYS A 179 6.03 -4.45 -13.77
N GLY A 180 6.52 -4.82 -14.95
CA GLY A 180 7.81 -4.37 -15.47
C GLY A 180 7.80 -4.27 -16.99
N VAL A 181 8.98 -4.09 -17.58
CA VAL A 181 9.15 -3.88 -19.03
C VAL A 181 8.64 -5.08 -19.85
N GLY A 182 8.71 -6.30 -19.30
CA GLY A 182 8.23 -7.53 -19.94
C GLY A 182 6.77 -7.91 -19.63
N GLY A 183 5.96 -7.00 -19.06
CA GLY A 183 4.56 -7.26 -18.73
C GLY A 183 4.29 -7.38 -17.23
N SER A 184 3.15 -7.98 -16.88
CA SER A 184 2.70 -8.15 -15.49
C SER A 184 2.69 -9.61 -15.07
N ARG A 185 3.29 -9.92 -13.92
CA ARG A 185 3.19 -11.21 -13.25
C ARG A 185 2.38 -11.06 -11.96
N LYS A 186 1.44 -11.96 -11.74
CA LYS A 186 0.64 -12.04 -10.51
C LYS A 186 0.96 -13.36 -9.80
N THR A 187 1.11 -13.32 -8.48
CA THR A 187 1.33 -14.51 -7.65
C THR A 187 0.40 -14.46 -6.44
N LEU A 188 -0.13 -15.61 -6.04
CA LEU A 188 -0.98 -15.75 -4.86
C LEU A 188 -0.18 -16.37 -3.72
N GLU A 189 -0.35 -15.81 -2.52
CA GLU A 189 0.11 -16.38 -1.26
C GLU A 189 -1.11 -16.49 -0.32
N GLU A 190 -1.41 -17.69 0.14
CA GLU A 190 -2.52 -17.97 1.06
C GLU A 190 -1.98 -18.00 2.49
N LYS A 191 -2.52 -17.14 3.36
CA LYS A 191 -2.14 -17.02 4.77
C LYS A 191 -3.35 -17.12 5.66
N THR A 192 -3.09 -17.21 6.95
CA THR A 192 -4.10 -17.01 8.00
C THR A 192 -3.77 -15.79 8.86
N TYR A 193 -4.76 -15.25 9.54
CA TYR A 193 -4.60 -14.14 10.51
C TYR A 193 -5.58 -14.28 11.68
N GLY A 194 -5.20 -13.72 12.83
CA GLY A 194 -6.02 -13.79 14.04
C GLY A 194 -6.14 -15.20 14.61
N ALA A 195 -7.23 -15.47 15.34
CA ALA A 195 -7.49 -16.79 15.90
C ALA A 195 -7.75 -17.80 14.77
N GLN A 196 -7.15 -18.98 14.86
CA GLN A 196 -7.30 -20.02 13.86
C GLN A 196 -8.75 -20.50 13.79
N THR A 197 -9.28 -20.65 12.58
CA THR A 197 -10.60 -21.24 12.34
C THR A 197 -10.49 -22.64 11.77
N LEU A 198 -11.48 -23.47 12.06
CA LEU A 198 -11.56 -24.80 11.46
C LEU A 198 -11.90 -24.65 9.96
N PRO A 199 -11.11 -25.27 9.07
CA PRO A 199 -11.36 -25.26 7.63
C PRO A 199 -12.64 -26.01 7.26
#